data_AF-A0A2T2UD82-F1
#
_entry.id   AF-A0A2T2UD82-F1
#
_cell.length_a   1.000
_cell.length_b   1.000
_cell.length_c   1.000
_cell.angle_alpha   90.00
_cell.angle_beta   90.00
_cell.angle_gamma   90.00
#
_symmetry.space_group_name_H-M   'P 1'
#
loop_
_entity.id
_entity.type
_entity.pdbx_description
1 polymer ?
#
loop_
_entity_poly.entity_id
_entity_poly.type
_entity_poly.pdbx_seq_one_letter_code
_entity_poly.pdbx_strand_id
1 'polypeptide(L)'
;MGQQQLLLLVLGIVIVGLAVVAGINAFDENQQKSSEDALTNEAFRLASDAKAWYNKPTQYDGGGSDASNISEMEWKDIGVQDGSLSDGNADDLSGDYETPWGTVSASTSSETVEFSLTTNQGDDTSFGTVTFDPSLDAGDQIQFERGSSSSSSGGSSG
;
A
#
# COMPACT_ATOMS: atom_id res chain seq x y z
N MET A 1 7.75 15.71 -57.05
CA MET A 1 7.80 16.58 -55.85
C MET A 1 6.75 16.21 -54.79
N GLY A 2 5.53 15.81 -55.15
CA GLY A 2 4.53 15.35 -54.16
C GLY A 2 4.92 14.08 -53.36
N GLN A 3 5.72 13.19 -53.94
CA GLN A 3 6.14 11.94 -53.29
C GLN A 3 7.10 12.15 -52.09
N GLN A 4 8.02 13.13 -52.16
CA GLN A 4 8.93 13.42 -51.04
C GLN A 4 8.22 14.18 -49.91
N GLN A 5 7.27 15.05 -50.23
CA GLN A 5 6.47 15.75 -49.22
C GLN A 5 5.54 14.79 -48.46
N LEU A 6 4.97 13.79 -49.14
CA LEU A 6 4.17 12.76 -48.49
C LEU A 6 5.00 11.91 -47.50
N LEU A 7 6.26 11.61 -47.82
CA LEU A 7 7.13 10.85 -46.93
C LEU A 7 7.48 11.60 -45.64
N LEU A 8 7.69 12.92 -45.70
CA LEU A 8 7.98 13.71 -44.50
C LEU A 8 6.76 13.82 -43.58
N LEU A 9 5.56 13.90 -44.14
CA LEU A 9 4.32 13.90 -43.36
C LEU A 9 4.12 12.58 -42.63
N VAL A 10 4.35 11.45 -43.33
CA VAL A 10 4.27 10.11 -42.73
C VAL A 10 5.31 9.91 -41.64
N LEU A 11 6.53 10.39 -41.84
CA LEU A 11 7.56 10.31 -40.80
C LEU A 11 7.16 11.12 -39.54
N GLY A 12 6.60 12.32 -39.73
CA GLY A 12 6.16 13.17 -38.62
C GLY A 12 5.06 12.53 -37.78
N ILE A 13 4.03 11.94 -38.41
CA ILE A 13 2.92 11.32 -37.67
C ILE A 13 3.36 10.06 -36.91
N VAL A 14 4.33 9.29 -37.44
CA VAL A 14 4.88 8.11 -36.74
C VAL A 14 5.61 8.53 -35.47
N ILE A 15 6.41 9.60 -35.52
CA ILE A 15 7.14 10.10 -34.35
C ILE A 15 6.15 10.59 -33.27
N VAL A 16 5.14 11.36 -33.65
CA VAL A 16 4.11 11.84 -32.71
C VAL A 16 3.33 10.67 -32.10
N GLY A 17 2.98 9.65 -32.90
CA GLY A 17 2.28 8.47 -32.42
C GLY A 17 3.05 7.72 -31.33
N LEU A 18 4.37 7.52 -31.51
CA LEU A 18 5.22 6.88 -30.51
C LEU A 18 5.39 7.74 -29.26
N ALA A 19 5.52 9.06 -29.42
CA ALA A 19 5.66 9.99 -28.29
C ALA A 19 4.42 9.99 -27.39
N VAL A 20 3.22 9.91 -27.96
CA VAL A 20 1.97 9.85 -27.18
C VAL A 20 1.89 8.57 -26.36
N VAL A 21 2.20 7.41 -26.94
CA VAL A 21 2.18 6.13 -26.22
C VAL A 21 3.21 6.11 -25.08
N ALA A 22 4.43 6.59 -25.34
CA ALA A 22 5.45 6.69 -24.31
C ALA A 22 5.06 7.69 -23.19
N GLY A 23 4.39 8.78 -23.55
CA GLY A 23 3.89 9.76 -22.58
C GLY A 23 2.78 9.22 -21.68
N ILE A 24 1.86 8.42 -22.22
CA ILE A 24 0.80 7.77 -21.45
C ILE A 24 1.40 6.75 -20.48
N ASN A 25 2.29 5.88 -20.94
CA ASN A 25 2.94 4.88 -20.07
C ASN A 25 3.69 5.55 -18.92
N ALA A 26 4.45 6.61 -19.19
CA ALA A 26 5.14 7.36 -18.15
C ALA A 26 4.17 8.06 -17.18
N PHE A 27 3.00 8.50 -17.64
CA PHE A 27 1.99 9.09 -16.78
C PHE A 27 1.39 8.05 -15.83
N ASP A 28 1.06 6.86 -16.33
CA ASP A 28 0.51 5.77 -15.53
C ASP A 28 1.51 5.28 -14.47
N GLU A 29 2.79 5.10 -14.83
CA GLU A 29 3.86 4.77 -13.89
C GLU A 29 4.02 5.83 -12.79
N ASN A 30 3.92 7.12 -13.13
CA ASN A 30 4.00 8.20 -12.14
C ASN A 30 2.78 8.23 -11.21
N GLN A 31 1.58 7.94 -11.71
CA GLN A 31 0.39 7.84 -10.87
C GLN A 31 0.49 6.66 -9.90
N GLN A 32 0.89 5.49 -10.37
CA GLN A 32 1.09 4.31 -9.52
C GLN A 32 2.08 4.61 -8.41
N LYS A 33 3.26 5.16 -8.75
CA LYS A 33 4.28 5.53 -7.78
C LYS A 33 3.78 6.57 -6.76
N SER A 34 3.02 7.57 -7.20
CA SER A 34 2.45 8.57 -6.29
C SER A 34 1.44 7.97 -5.32
N SER A 35 0.64 6.99 -5.75
CA SER A 35 -0.29 6.26 -4.88
C SER A 35 0.47 5.38 -3.88
N GLU A 36 1.52 4.68 -4.31
CA GLU A 36 2.38 3.86 -3.44
C GLU A 36 3.03 4.69 -2.33
N ASP A 37 3.58 5.87 -2.68
CA ASP A 37 4.19 6.79 -1.71
C ASP A 37 3.14 7.32 -0.71
N ALA A 38 1.94 7.64 -1.18
CA ALA A 38 0.84 8.10 -0.33
C ALA A 38 0.35 7.01 0.64
N LEU A 39 0.15 5.78 0.14
CA LEU A 39 -0.23 4.63 0.95
C LEU A 39 0.84 4.27 1.97
N THR A 40 2.11 4.32 1.59
CA THR A 40 3.23 4.05 2.51
C THR A 40 3.21 5.02 3.68
N ASN A 41 3.00 6.32 3.42
CA ASN A 41 2.86 7.33 4.48
C ASN A 41 1.65 7.05 5.39
N GLU A 42 0.54 6.59 4.81
CA GLU A 42 -0.66 6.20 5.57
C GLU A 42 -0.40 5.00 6.49
N ALA A 43 0.24 3.95 5.97
CA ALA A 43 0.60 2.79 6.77
C ALA A 43 1.62 3.13 7.87
N PHE A 44 2.56 4.05 7.63
CA PHE A 44 3.42 4.58 8.69
C PHE A 44 2.65 5.35 9.76
N ARG A 45 1.60 6.09 9.39
CA ARG A 45 0.69 6.73 10.36
C ARG A 45 0.00 5.67 11.21
N LEU A 46 -0.59 4.65 10.58
CA LEU A 46 -1.26 3.54 11.28
C LEU A 46 -0.32 2.77 12.20
N ALA A 47 0.91 2.48 11.76
CA ALA A 47 1.92 1.83 12.59
C ALA A 47 2.37 2.69 13.78
N SER A 48 2.46 4.02 13.59
CA SER A 48 2.73 4.94 14.69
C SER A 48 1.59 4.97 15.70
N ASP A 49 0.35 4.95 15.23
CA ASP A 49 -0.84 4.89 16.09
C ASP A 49 -0.95 3.55 16.81
N ALA A 50 -0.61 2.44 16.14
CA ALA A 50 -0.49 1.10 16.75
C ALA A 50 0.56 1.07 17.87
N LYS A 51 1.73 1.71 17.66
CA LYS A 51 2.74 1.88 18.71
C LYS A 51 2.23 2.74 19.86
N ALA A 52 1.47 3.79 19.58
CA ALA A 52 0.89 4.65 20.62
C ALA A 52 -0.16 3.87 21.44
N TRP A 53 -1.01 3.07 20.78
CA TRP A 53 -1.96 2.18 21.43
C TRP A 53 -1.26 1.12 22.29
N TYR A 54 -0.19 0.49 21.78
CA TYR A 54 0.59 -0.50 22.52
C TYR A 54 1.13 0.05 23.85
N ASN A 55 1.61 1.30 23.85
CA ASN A 55 2.12 1.96 25.06
C ASN A 55 1.02 2.50 25.99
N LYS A 56 -0.24 2.49 25.55
CA LYS A 56 -1.37 2.96 26.36
C LYS A 56 -1.75 1.87 27.38
N PRO A 57 -1.98 2.20 28.67
CA PRO A 57 -2.39 1.22 29.67
C PRO A 57 -3.72 0.55 29.32
N THR A 58 -3.88 -0.72 29.69
CA THR A 58 -5.11 -1.51 29.45
C THR A 58 -6.38 -0.90 30.06
N GLN A 59 -6.26 -0.08 31.12
CA GLN A 59 -7.38 0.65 31.72
C GLN A 59 -8.02 1.70 30.78
N TYR A 60 -7.33 2.07 29.71
CA TYR A 60 -7.75 3.06 28.73
C TYR A 60 -7.94 2.47 27.32
N ASP A 61 -8.18 1.16 27.23
CA ASP A 61 -8.32 0.47 25.94
C ASP A 61 -7.01 0.59 25.13
N GLY A 62 -5.98 -0.08 25.65
CA GLY A 62 -4.61 0.02 25.17
C GLY A 62 -3.87 -1.29 25.38
N GLY A 63 -2.74 -1.46 24.70
CA GLY A 63 -1.98 -2.72 24.70
C GLY A 63 -1.22 -3.01 25.99
N GLY A 64 -1.12 -2.06 26.92
CA GLY A 64 -0.50 -2.28 28.23
C GLY A 64 1.02 -2.51 28.22
N SER A 65 1.68 -2.23 27.10
CA SER A 65 3.05 -2.66 26.81
C SER A 65 3.25 -4.19 26.86
N ASP A 66 2.18 -4.95 26.62
CA ASP A 66 2.21 -6.41 26.56
C ASP A 66 1.94 -6.85 25.10
N ALA A 67 2.92 -7.52 24.48
CA ALA A 67 2.83 -7.89 23.05
C ALA A 67 1.69 -8.88 22.76
N SER A 68 1.31 -9.68 23.75
CA SER A 68 0.16 -10.60 23.66
C SER A 68 -1.17 -9.91 23.40
N ASN A 69 -1.29 -8.62 23.73
CA ASN A 69 -2.54 -7.90 23.53
C ASN A 69 -2.66 -7.39 22.08
N ILE A 70 -1.60 -7.41 21.27
CA ILE A 70 -1.64 -6.93 19.88
C ILE A 70 -2.68 -7.69 19.04
N SER A 71 -2.94 -8.97 19.33
CA SER A 71 -3.99 -9.73 18.64
C SER A 71 -5.42 -9.25 18.94
N GLU A 72 -5.60 -8.43 19.97
CA GLU A 72 -6.89 -7.84 20.36
C GLU A 72 -7.08 -6.41 19.84
N MET A 73 -6.09 -5.87 19.11
CA MET A 73 -6.16 -4.52 18.53
C MET A 73 -7.33 -4.43 17.53
N GLU A 74 -8.04 -3.30 17.54
CA GLU A 74 -9.13 -3.00 16.60
C GLU A 74 -8.75 -1.84 15.65
N TRP A 75 -9.44 -1.70 14.51
CA TRP A 75 -9.28 -0.52 13.65
C TRP A 75 -9.60 0.80 14.39
N LYS A 76 -10.59 0.79 15.29
CA LYS A 76 -10.99 1.94 16.09
C LYS A 76 -9.86 2.44 17.00
N ASP A 77 -9.02 1.54 17.50
CA ASP A 77 -7.91 1.85 18.41
C ASP A 77 -6.81 2.67 17.76
N ILE A 78 -6.63 2.48 16.45
CA ILE A 78 -5.65 3.18 15.61
C ILE A 78 -6.29 4.28 14.76
N GLY A 79 -7.49 4.73 15.14
CA GLY A 79 -8.14 5.91 14.58
C GLY A 79 -8.83 5.70 13.23
N VAL A 80 -8.99 4.46 12.80
CA VAL A 80 -9.77 4.11 11.60
C VAL A 80 -11.25 3.96 11.99
N GLN A 81 -12.13 4.52 11.18
CA GLN A 81 -13.57 4.56 11.45
C GLN A 81 -14.34 3.61 10.54
N ASP A 82 -15.50 3.21 11.01
CA ASP A 82 -16.43 2.30 10.33
C ASP A 82 -16.63 2.59 8.84
N GLY A 83 -16.99 3.83 8.51
CA GLY A 83 -17.27 4.25 7.14
C GLY A 83 -16.05 4.35 6.22
N SER A 84 -14.86 4.00 6.71
CA SER A 84 -13.64 3.92 5.90
C SER A 84 -13.14 2.49 5.69
N LEU A 85 -13.91 1.50 6.12
CA LEU A 85 -13.57 0.08 6.00
C LEU A 85 -14.49 -0.59 4.98
N SER A 86 -13.95 -1.52 4.19
CA SER A 86 -14.70 -2.27 3.18
C SER A 86 -15.89 -3.06 3.75
N ASP A 87 -15.75 -3.60 4.97
CA ASP A 87 -16.82 -4.32 5.67
C ASP A 87 -17.72 -3.38 6.50
N GLY A 88 -17.31 -2.12 6.70
CA GLY A 88 -18.03 -1.19 7.57
C GLY A 88 -18.13 -1.69 9.01
N ASN A 89 -17.01 -2.21 9.55
CA ASN A 89 -16.89 -2.62 10.94
C ASN A 89 -15.49 -2.29 11.47
N ALA A 90 -15.39 -1.34 12.42
CA ALA A 90 -14.11 -0.93 13.03
C ALA A 90 -13.78 -1.62 14.37
N ASP A 91 -14.61 -2.57 14.83
CA ASP A 91 -14.45 -3.26 16.11
C ASP A 91 -13.58 -4.54 16.01
N ASP A 92 -12.88 -4.73 14.89
CA ASP A 92 -11.81 -5.70 14.71
C ASP A 92 -10.82 -5.19 13.65
N LEU A 93 -9.83 -6.00 13.24
CA LEU A 93 -8.91 -5.70 12.14
C LEU A 93 -9.31 -6.38 10.82
N SER A 94 -10.58 -6.79 10.69
CA SER A 94 -11.14 -7.28 9.44
C SER A 94 -11.60 -6.13 8.55
N GLY A 95 -11.78 -6.43 7.27
CA GLY A 95 -12.05 -5.41 6.26
C GLY A 95 -10.82 -4.55 5.96
N ASP A 96 -10.78 -4.05 4.74
CA ASP A 96 -9.67 -3.21 4.29
C ASP A 96 -9.98 -1.73 4.54
N TYR A 97 -9.00 -0.99 5.05
CA TYR A 97 -9.08 0.46 5.15
C TYR A 97 -8.96 1.08 3.76
N GLU A 98 -10.06 1.68 3.29
CA GLU A 98 -10.18 2.26 1.97
C GLU A 98 -9.72 3.72 1.95
N THR A 99 -8.72 3.99 1.12
CA THR A 99 -8.21 5.34 0.87
C THR A 99 -8.38 5.71 -0.61
N PRO A 100 -8.28 7.00 -0.98
CA PRO A 100 -8.33 7.40 -2.39
C PRO A 100 -7.23 6.77 -3.27
N TRP A 101 -6.16 6.26 -2.67
CA TRP A 101 -4.96 5.77 -3.34
C TRP A 101 -4.87 4.23 -3.35
N GLY A 102 -5.80 3.54 -2.68
CA GLY A 102 -5.82 2.09 -2.53
C GLY A 102 -6.26 1.66 -1.14
N THR A 103 -5.98 0.42 -0.78
CA THR A 103 -6.43 -0.21 0.46
C THR A 103 -5.28 -0.62 1.36
N VAL A 104 -5.53 -0.61 2.67
CA VAL A 104 -4.61 -1.15 3.69
C VAL A 104 -5.33 -2.24 4.45
N SER A 105 -4.84 -3.47 4.36
CA SER A 105 -5.33 -4.60 5.14
C SER A 105 -4.45 -4.78 6.37
N ALA A 106 -5.04 -5.03 7.55
CA ALA A 106 -4.29 -5.36 8.75
C ALA A 106 -4.35 -6.86 9.03
N SER A 107 -3.26 -7.40 9.57
CA SER A 107 -3.23 -8.74 10.13
C SER A 107 -2.33 -8.76 11.35
N THR A 108 -2.71 -9.53 12.37
CA THR A 108 -1.90 -9.67 13.59
C THR A 108 -1.35 -11.08 13.68
N SER A 109 -0.05 -11.19 13.96
CA SER A 109 0.54 -12.38 14.57
C SER A 109 0.54 -12.19 16.10
N SER A 110 0.81 -13.25 16.86
CA SER A 110 0.69 -13.25 18.33
C SER A 110 1.37 -12.09 19.07
N GLU A 111 2.35 -11.44 18.45
CA GLU A 111 3.14 -10.35 19.02
C GLU A 111 3.38 -9.18 18.04
N THR A 112 2.85 -9.23 16.82
CA THR A 112 3.13 -8.22 15.78
C THR A 112 1.87 -7.87 15.00
N VAL A 113 1.82 -6.67 14.45
CA VAL A 113 0.78 -6.26 13.49
C VAL A 113 1.42 -5.87 12.17
N GLU A 114 0.87 -6.39 11.09
CA GLU A 114 1.30 -6.15 9.71
C GLU A 114 0.19 -5.44 8.95
N PHE A 115 0.56 -4.34 8.29
CA PHE A 115 -0.29 -3.58 7.39
C PHE A 115 0.16 -3.86 5.97
N SER A 116 -0.64 -4.59 5.20
CA SER A 116 -0.40 -4.87 3.79
C SER A 116 -1.01 -3.77 2.93
N LEU A 117 -0.23 -3.23 1.98
CA LEU A 117 -0.62 -2.09 1.18
C LEU A 117 -0.91 -2.51 -0.26
N THR A 118 -2.12 -2.25 -0.72
CA THR A 118 -2.55 -2.52 -2.10
C THR A 118 -2.97 -1.23 -2.77
N THR A 119 -2.34 -0.91 -3.90
CA THR A 119 -2.72 0.28 -4.69
C THR A 119 -3.95 -0.02 -5.55
N ASN A 120 -4.83 0.97 -5.72
CA ASN A 120 -5.93 0.90 -6.70
C ASN A 120 -5.47 1.18 -8.14
N GLN A 121 -4.20 1.51 -8.32
CA GLN A 121 -3.57 1.74 -9.61
C GLN A 121 -2.75 0.50 -10.01
N GLY A 122 -3.35 -0.42 -10.77
CA GLY A 122 -2.65 -1.60 -11.29
C GLY A 122 -3.44 -2.89 -11.11
N ASP A 123 -2.74 -4.00 -10.85
CA ASP A 123 -3.31 -5.36 -10.76
C ASP A 123 -3.87 -5.71 -9.37
N ASP A 124 -4.23 -4.70 -8.54
CA ASP A 124 -4.68 -4.89 -7.14
C ASP A 124 -3.76 -5.83 -6.33
N THR A 125 -2.46 -5.77 -6.61
CA THR A 125 -1.45 -6.56 -5.88
C THR A 125 -0.85 -5.76 -4.75
N SER A 126 -0.67 -6.41 -3.60
CA SER A 126 0.06 -5.80 -2.49
C SER A 126 1.51 -5.53 -2.91
N PHE A 127 1.94 -4.28 -2.75
CA PHE A 127 3.29 -3.84 -3.14
C PHE A 127 4.25 -3.77 -1.95
N GLY A 128 3.75 -3.89 -0.73
CA GLY A 128 4.56 -3.80 0.48
C GLY A 128 3.77 -4.06 1.74
N THR A 129 4.50 -4.26 2.82
CA THR A 129 3.99 -4.42 4.17
C THR A 129 4.70 -3.47 5.11
N VAL A 130 3.96 -2.86 6.04
CA VAL A 130 4.52 -2.15 7.18
C VAL A 130 4.21 -2.97 8.43
N THR A 131 5.23 -3.39 9.15
CA THR A 131 5.10 -4.21 10.34
C THR A 131 5.46 -3.39 11.57
N PHE A 132 4.60 -3.43 12.58
CA PHE A 132 4.94 -3.02 13.94
C PHE A 132 5.24 -4.25 14.80
N ASP A 133 6.48 -4.30 15.30
CA ASP A 133 6.99 -5.34 16.20
C ASP A 133 7.55 -4.67 17.47
N PRO A 134 6.86 -4.78 18.62
CA PRO A 134 7.31 -4.18 19.86
C PRO A 134 8.54 -4.86 20.48
N SER A 135 8.88 -6.09 20.06
CA SER A 135 10.01 -6.86 20.59
C SER A 135 11.36 -6.32 20.13
N LEU A 136 11.36 -5.52 19.06
CA LEU A 136 12.54 -4.88 18.51
C LEU A 136 12.96 -3.63 19.30
N ASP A 137 14.21 -3.22 19.12
CA ASP A 137 14.72 -1.97 19.68
C ASP A 137 13.87 -0.77 19.23
N ALA A 138 13.72 0.23 20.10
CA ALA A 138 12.75 1.33 19.92
C ALA A 138 12.82 2.10 18.58
N GLY A 139 13.97 2.04 17.89
CA GLY A 139 14.19 2.64 16.57
C GLY A 139 13.78 1.75 15.38
N ASP A 140 13.65 0.45 15.59
CA ASP A 140 13.42 -0.58 14.55
C ASP A 140 12.04 -1.24 14.66
N GLN A 141 11.22 -0.83 15.63
CA GLN A 141 9.89 -1.39 15.87
C GLN A 141 8.91 -1.22 14.72
N ILE A 142 9.16 -0.29 13.78
CA ILE A 142 8.34 -0.12 12.58
C ILE A 142 9.22 -0.37 11.38
N GLN A 143 8.88 -1.37 10.58
CA GLN A 143 9.65 -1.77 9.41
C GLN A 143 8.76 -1.74 8.18
N PHE A 144 9.33 -1.29 7.07
CA PHE A 144 8.70 -1.40 5.76
C PHE A 144 9.44 -2.45 4.94
N GLU A 145 8.71 -3.44 4.46
CA GLU A 145 9.20 -4.45 3.54
C GLU A 145 8.49 -4.30 2.20
N ARG A 146 9.26 -4.10 1.13
CA ARG A 146 8.65 -4.04 -0.20
C ARG A 146 8.31 -5.47 -0.65
N GLY A 147 7.06 -5.69 -1.01
CA GLY A 147 6.59 -6.95 -1.55
C GLY A 147 7.37 -7.28 -2.82
N SER A 148 7.87 -8.52 -2.92
CA SER A 148 8.43 -8.99 -4.18
C SER A 148 7.27 -9.08 -5.17
N SER A 149 7.15 -8.11 -6.06
CA SER A 149 6.29 -8.22 -7.23
C SER A 149 6.63 -9.55 -7.91
N SER A 150 5.77 -10.55 -7.80
CA SER A 150 5.96 -11.82 -8.49
C SER A 150 5.86 -11.53 -9.97
N SER A 151 6.97 -11.19 -10.61
CA SER A 151 7.09 -11.25 -12.04
C SER A 151 6.90 -12.72 -12.41
N SER A 152 5.67 -13.09 -12.75
CA SER A 152 5.33 -14.33 -13.43
C SER A 152 6.04 -14.32 -14.79
N SER A 153 7.34 -14.61 -14.79
CA SER A 153 8.10 -14.86 -16.01
C SER A 153 7.60 -16.17 -16.58
N GLY A 154 6.94 -16.10 -17.73
CA GLY A 154 6.41 -17.25 -18.45
C GLY A 154 7.46 -18.34 -18.65
N GLY A 155 7.15 -19.54 -18.16
CA GLY A 155 7.84 -20.77 -18.51
C GLY A 155 6.85 -21.73 -19.16
N SER A 156 6.58 -21.53 -20.45
CA SER A 156 5.91 -22.54 -21.27
C SER A 156 6.84 -23.75 -21.37
N SER A 157 6.58 -24.78 -20.56
CA SER A 157 7.23 -26.09 -20.71
C SER A 157 6.65 -26.78 -21.94
N GLY A 158 7.55 -27.25 -22.81
CA GLY A 158 7.23 -28.04 -23.99
C GLY A 158 7.02 -29.51 -23.72
#